data_AF-A0A2M7C4C8-F1
#
_entry.id   AF-A0A2M7C4C8-F1
#
_cell.length_a   1.000
_cell.length_b   1.000
_cell.length_c   1.000
_cell.angle_alpha   90.00
_cell.angle_beta   90.00
_cell.angle_gamma   90.00
#
_symmetry.space_group_name_H-M   'P 1'
#
loop_
_entity.id
_entity.type
_entity.pdbx_description
1 polymer ?
#
loop_
_entity_poly.entity_id
_entity_poly.type
_entity_poly.pdbx_seq_one_letter_code
_entity_poly.pdbx_strand_id
1 'polypeptide(L)'
;MVEYIQLFVGAFFAATLSGAAGFGGALLLLPLLVAVVGVSQAVPLLTVAQFVGNMSRAALGARHIQWKWVGWFLLGAIPASWLGALWFVQIPREWVTRAIGGAMLFYLILNYLGVVKLHPSTATMIVGGG
;
A
#
# COMPACT_ATOMS: atom_id res chain seq x y z
N MET A 1 -22.32 -13.82 3.43
CA MET A 1 -21.54 -15.10 3.40
C MET A 1 -20.69 -15.18 2.14
N VAL A 2 -21.29 -14.96 0.96
CA VAL A 2 -20.55 -14.96 -0.32
C VAL A 2 -19.50 -13.85 -0.37
N GLU A 3 -19.77 -12.64 0.14
CA GLU A 3 -18.77 -11.56 0.10
C GLU A 3 -17.53 -11.88 0.94
N TYR A 4 -17.69 -12.50 2.11
CA TYR A 4 -16.56 -12.88 2.96
C TYR A 4 -15.68 -13.96 2.31
N ILE A 5 -16.29 -14.89 1.56
CA ILE A 5 -15.54 -15.89 0.80
C ILE A 5 -14.75 -15.22 -0.33
N GLN A 6 -15.36 -14.27 -1.05
CA GLN A 6 -14.68 -13.50 -2.10
C GLN A 6 -13.50 -12.71 -1.53
N LEU A 7 -13.70 -12.05 -0.38
CA LEU A 7 -12.64 -11.32 0.32
C LEU A 7 -11.52 -12.26 0.74
N PHE A 8 -11.83 -13.41 1.32
CA PHE A 8 -10.83 -14.37 1.76
C PHE A 8 -9.99 -14.87 0.58
N VAL A 9 -10.64 -15.32 -0.49
CA VAL A 9 -9.96 -15.85 -1.69
C VAL A 9 -9.13 -14.74 -2.35
N GLY A 10 -9.71 -13.56 -2.57
CA GLY A 10 -9.01 -12.44 -3.19
C GLY A 10 -7.83 -11.93 -2.34
N ALA A 11 -8.00 -11.83 -1.01
CA ALA A 11 -6.93 -11.47 -0.10
C ALA A 11 -5.81 -12.51 -0.10
N PHE A 12 -6.14 -13.80 -0.14
CA PHE A 12 -5.16 -14.88 -0.20
C PHE A 12 -4.34 -14.82 -1.51
N PHE A 13 -4.99 -14.65 -2.65
CA PHE A 13 -4.29 -14.47 -3.93
C PHE A 13 -3.42 -13.21 -3.95
N ALA A 14 -3.96 -12.07 -3.50
CA ALA A 14 -3.22 -10.83 -3.42
C ALA A 14 -2.00 -10.94 -2.49
N ALA A 15 -2.15 -11.60 -1.34
CA ALA A 15 -1.06 -11.85 -0.39
C ALA A 15 0.01 -12.78 -0.99
N THR A 16 -0.40 -13.84 -1.69
CA THR A 16 0.51 -14.78 -2.35
C THR A 16 1.33 -14.09 -3.45
N LEU A 17 0.66 -13.33 -4.32
CA LEU A 17 1.31 -12.55 -5.38
C LEU A 17 2.23 -11.48 -4.80
N SER A 18 1.80 -10.78 -3.76
CA SER A 18 2.64 -9.82 -3.04
C SER A 18 3.86 -10.48 -2.42
N GLY A 19 3.71 -11.67 -1.85
CA GLY A 19 4.81 -12.46 -1.29
C GLY A 19 5.84 -12.83 -2.36
N ALA A 20 5.38 -13.30 -3.53
CA ALA A 20 6.25 -13.69 -4.64
C ALA A 20 6.91 -12.49 -5.34
N ALA A 21 6.17 -11.41 -5.58
CA ALA A 21 6.64 -10.22 -6.29
C ALA A 21 7.33 -9.18 -5.39
N GLY A 22 7.23 -9.33 -4.07
CA GLY A 22 7.75 -8.37 -3.08
C GLY A 22 6.86 -7.14 -2.84
N PHE A 23 5.99 -6.77 -3.80
CA PHE A 23 5.08 -5.61 -3.70
C PHE A 23 3.80 -5.83 -4.53
N GLY A 24 2.86 -4.88 -4.50
CA GLY A 24 1.68 -4.84 -5.37
C GLY A 24 0.42 -5.47 -4.80
N GLY A 25 0.51 -6.25 -3.72
CA GLY A 25 -0.66 -6.84 -3.05
C GLY A 25 -1.72 -5.83 -2.65
N ALA A 26 -1.31 -4.66 -2.16
CA ALA A 26 -2.22 -3.58 -1.79
C ALA A 26 -3.01 -3.04 -2.99
N LEU A 27 -2.38 -2.93 -4.17
CA LEU A 27 -3.02 -2.47 -5.39
C LEU A 27 -4.08 -3.47 -5.89
N LEU A 28 -3.86 -4.76 -5.66
CA LEU A 28 -4.82 -5.81 -6.02
C LEU A 28 -5.98 -5.91 -5.03
N LEU A 29 -5.68 -5.77 -3.74
CA LEU A 29 -6.65 -5.99 -2.67
C LEU A 29 -7.56 -4.77 -2.41
N LEU A 30 -7.07 -3.55 -2.65
CA LEU A 30 -7.83 -2.32 -2.37
C LEU A 30 -9.15 -2.22 -3.13
N PRO A 31 -9.22 -2.44 -4.46
CA PRO A 31 -10.49 -2.36 -5.21
C PRO A 31 -11.50 -3.38 -4.71
N LEU A 32 -11.04 -4.59 -4.38
CA LEU A 32 -11.89 -5.65 -3.84
C LEU A 32 -12.48 -5.25 -2.48
N LEU A 33 -11.66 -4.71 -1.57
CA LEU A 33 -12.13 -4.21 -0.29
C LEU A 33 -13.10 -3.03 -0.45
N VAL A 34 -12.79 -2.08 -1.33
CA VAL A 34 -13.67 -0.93 -1.59
C VAL A 34 -15.04 -1.40 -2.12
N ALA A 35 -15.07 -2.42 -2.98
CA ALA A 35 -16.31 -2.98 -3.52
C ALA A 35 -17.20 -3.64 -2.46
N VAL A 36 -16.60 -4.30 -1.45
CA VAL A 36 -17.35 -5.03 -0.42
C VAL A 36 -17.69 -4.18 0.80
N VAL A 37 -16.71 -3.46 1.36
CA VAL A 37 -16.87 -2.74 2.64
C VAL A 37 -16.85 -1.21 2.49
N GLY A 38 -16.61 -0.70 1.29
CA GLY A 38 -16.50 0.73 1.03
C GLY A 38 -15.17 1.35 1.45
N VAL A 39 -14.78 2.46 0.80
CA VAL A 39 -13.44 3.06 0.97
C VAL A 39 -13.09 3.44 2.42
N SER A 40 -14.06 3.90 3.20
CA SER A 40 -13.84 4.33 4.58
C SER A 40 -13.40 3.18 5.50
N GLN A 41 -13.85 1.95 5.23
CA GLN A 41 -13.46 0.75 5.96
C GLN A 41 -12.32 0.01 5.25
N ALA A 42 -12.30 0.04 3.92
CA ALA A 42 -11.30 -0.63 3.10
C ALA A 42 -9.89 -0.11 3.37
N VAL A 43 -9.71 1.22 3.51
CA VAL A 43 -8.38 1.81 3.72
C VAL A 43 -7.77 1.39 5.05
N PRO A 44 -8.46 1.52 6.21
CA PRO A 44 -7.95 1.00 7.48
C PRO A 44 -7.71 -0.52 7.46
N LEU A 45 -8.65 -1.29 6.91
CA LEU A 45 -8.53 -2.76 6.86
C LEU A 45 -7.33 -3.20 6.02
N LEU A 46 -7.15 -2.58 4.85
CA LEU A 46 -6.00 -2.83 3.99
C LEU A 46 -4.69 -2.44 4.69
N THR A 47 -4.69 -1.32 5.41
CA THR A 47 -3.51 -0.83 6.13
C THR A 47 -3.06 -1.85 7.17
N VAL A 48 -3.99 -2.40 7.97
CA VAL A 48 -3.68 -3.43 8.95
C VAL A 48 -3.17 -4.69 8.27
N ALA A 49 -3.86 -5.17 7.23
CA ALA A 49 -3.45 -6.35 6.48
C ALA A 49 -2.03 -6.22 5.91
N GLN A 50 -1.73 -5.05 5.32
CA GLN A 50 -0.44 -4.78 4.71
C GLN A 50 0.65 -4.55 5.77
N PHE A 51 0.33 -3.95 6.91
CA PHE A 51 1.25 -3.80 8.03
C PHE A 51 1.72 -5.16 8.55
N VAL A 52 0.77 -6.08 8.81
CA VAL A 52 1.09 -7.44 9.26
C VAL A 52 1.90 -8.19 8.21
N GLY A 53 1.49 -8.13 6.94
CA GLY A 53 2.22 -8.79 5.84
C GLY A 53 3.64 -8.25 5.65
N ASN A 54 3.82 -6.93 5.73
CA ASN A 54 5.13 -6.29 5.64
C ASN A 54 6.00 -6.62 6.86
N MET A 55 5.42 -6.63 8.06
CA MET A 55 6.13 -6.97 9.28
C MET A 55 6.61 -8.43 9.26
N SER A 56 5.79 -9.35 8.77
CA SER A 56 6.19 -10.75 8.58
C SER A 56 7.41 -10.84 7.64
N ARG A 57 7.39 -10.14 6.50
CA ARG A 57 8.53 -10.08 5.58
C ARG A 57 9.76 -9.45 6.21
N ALA A 58 9.59 -8.37 6.97
CA ALA A 58 10.69 -7.71 7.67
C ALA A 58 11.31 -8.62 8.74
N ALA A 59 10.50 -9.37 9.49
CA ALA A 59 10.98 -10.31 10.49
C ALA A 59 11.75 -11.48 9.86
N LEU A 60 11.21 -12.09 8.79
CA LEU A 60 11.89 -13.15 8.04
C LEU A 60 13.18 -12.65 7.36
N GLY A 61 13.16 -11.42 6.88
CA GLY A 61 14.28 -10.77 6.20
C GLY A 61 15.22 -9.97 7.11
N ALA A 62 15.07 -10.02 8.44
CA ALA A 62 15.64 -9.04 9.37
C ALA A 62 17.16 -8.83 9.23
N ARG A 63 17.90 -9.90 8.91
CA ARG A 63 19.35 -9.86 8.72
C ARG A 63 19.80 -9.14 7.45
N HIS A 64 18.92 -9.00 6.47
CA HIS A 64 19.20 -8.34 5.18
C HIS A 64 18.72 -6.88 5.16
N ILE A 65 18.15 -6.38 6.26
CA ILE A 65 17.63 -5.02 6.34
C ILE A 65 18.78 -4.02 6.51
N GLN A 66 18.88 -3.09 5.59
CA GLN A 66 19.79 -1.94 5.70
C GLN A 66 19.12 -0.81 6.49
N TRP A 67 19.29 -0.82 7.81
CA TRP A 67 18.64 0.09 8.75
C TRP A 67 18.85 1.59 8.47
N LYS A 68 19.97 1.96 7.84
CA LYS A 68 20.22 3.34 7.40
C LYS A 68 19.12 3.84 6.45
N TRP A 69 18.73 3.03 5.46
CA TRP A 69 17.70 3.39 4.48
C TRP A 69 16.30 3.32 5.07
N VAL A 70 16.08 2.40 6.02
CA VAL A 70 14.84 2.38 6.81
C VAL A 70 14.65 3.69 7.55
N GLY A 71 15.71 4.25 8.16
CA GLY A 71 15.65 5.55 8.81
C GLY A 71 15.21 6.68 7.87
N TRP A 72 15.80 6.75 6.67
CA TRP A 72 15.41 7.74 5.66
C TRP A 72 13.97 7.56 5.16
N PHE A 73 13.52 6.33 4.97
CA PHE A 73 12.13 6.04 4.63
C PHE A 73 11.17 6.47 5.73
N LEU A 74 11.45 6.10 6.99
CA LEU A 74 10.60 6.42 8.12
C LEU A 74 10.49 7.94 8.36
N LEU A 75 11.57 8.68 8.08
CA LEU A 75 11.57 10.15 8.17
C LEU A 75 10.48 10.79 7.30
N GLY A 76 10.23 10.26 6.10
CA GLY A 76 9.14 10.72 5.24
C GLY A 76 7.81 10.03 5.54
N ALA A 77 7.84 8.71 5.72
CA ALA A 77 6.64 7.88 5.85
C ALA A 77 5.84 8.18 7.12
N ILE A 78 6.49 8.38 8.27
CA ILE A 78 5.79 8.64 9.55
C ILE A 78 5.01 9.97 9.49
N PRO A 79 5.61 11.14 9.21
CA PRO A 79 4.85 12.40 9.17
C PRO A 79 3.82 12.42 8.05
N ALA A 80 4.12 11.86 6.87
CA ALA A 80 3.16 11.78 5.78
C ALA A 80 1.96 10.89 6.14
N SER A 81 2.18 9.73 6.76
CA SER A 81 1.10 8.85 7.20
C SER A 81 0.27 9.48 8.31
N TRP A 82 0.91 10.19 9.24
CA TRP A 82 0.22 10.93 10.30
C TRP A 82 -0.71 12.00 9.72
N LEU A 83 -0.19 12.86 8.84
CA LEU A 83 -0.98 13.90 8.17
C LEU A 83 -2.10 13.30 7.32
N GLY A 84 -1.79 12.23 6.57
CA GLY A 84 -2.77 11.49 5.78
C GLY A 84 -3.90 10.94 6.64
N ALA A 85 -3.60 10.35 7.80
CA ALA A 85 -4.61 9.85 8.73
C ALA A 85 -5.51 10.96 9.29
N LEU A 86 -4.93 12.12 9.65
CA LEU A 86 -5.71 13.27 10.13
C LEU A 86 -6.66 13.84 9.06
N TRP A 87 -6.21 13.90 7.81
CA TRP A 87 -7.02 14.40 6.70
C TRP A 87 -8.06 13.38 6.23
N PHE A 88 -7.74 12.09 6.27
CA PHE A 88 -8.62 11.02 5.81
C PHE A 88 -10.01 11.07 6.48
N VAL A 89 -10.06 11.42 7.77
CA VAL A 89 -11.32 11.50 8.54
C VAL A 89 -12.18 12.71 8.15
N GLN A 90 -11.56 13.77 7.61
CA GLN A 90 -12.24 15.03 7.31
C GLN A 90 -12.73 15.14 5.86
N ILE A 91 -12.17 14.31 4.96
CA ILE A 91 -12.47 14.38 3.52
C ILE A 91 -13.75 13.57 3.19
N PRO A 92 -14.67 14.10 2.37
CA PRO A 92 -15.82 13.33 1.92
C PRO A 92 -15.43 12.06 1.18
N ARG A 93 -16.18 10.98 1.42
CA ARG A 93 -15.92 9.63 0.89
C ARG A 93 -15.70 9.58 -0.64
N GLU A 94 -16.42 10.40 -1.39
CA GLU A 94 -16.34 10.49 -2.85
C GLU A 94 -14.97 10.99 -3.32
N TRP A 95 -14.44 12.02 -2.66
CA TRP A 95 -13.12 12.57 -2.95
C TRP A 95 -12.02 11.57 -2.62
N VAL A 96 -12.13 10.87 -1.48
CA VAL A 96 -11.19 9.79 -1.12
C VAL A 96 -11.19 8.68 -2.17
N THR A 97 -12.38 8.23 -2.60
CA THR A 97 -12.51 7.18 -3.61
C THR A 97 -11.89 7.60 -4.94
N ARG A 98 -12.16 8.83 -5.39
CA ARG A 98 -11.60 9.38 -6.64
C ARG A 98 -10.08 9.55 -6.55
N ALA A 99 -9.56 10.04 -5.43
CA ALA A 99 -8.13 10.23 -5.23
C ALA A 99 -7.39 8.89 -5.25
N ILE A 100 -7.89 7.88 -4.53
CA ILE A 100 -7.31 6.53 -4.52
C ILE A 100 -7.37 5.89 -5.90
N GLY A 101 -8.55 5.90 -6.54
CA GLY A 101 -8.70 5.33 -7.88
C GLY A 101 -7.82 6.03 -8.91
N GLY A 102 -7.75 7.36 -8.87
CA GLY A 102 -6.87 8.17 -9.71
C GLY A 102 -5.39 7.85 -9.49
N ALA A 103 -4.95 7.73 -8.23
CA ALA A 103 -3.57 7.35 -7.91
C ALA A 103 -3.22 5.94 -8.42
N MET A 104 -4.14 4.99 -8.31
CA MET A 104 -3.95 3.62 -8.83
C MET A 104 -3.85 3.59 -10.35
N LEU A 105 -4.74 4.29 -11.06
CA LEU A 105 -4.70 4.38 -12.52
C LEU A 105 -3.44 5.10 -13.00
N PHE A 106 -3.06 6.19 -12.33
CA PHE A 106 -1.83 6.91 -12.62
C PHE A 106 -0.61 6.01 -12.46
N TYR A 107 -0.52 5.26 -11.35
CA TYR A 107 0.56 4.28 -11.14
C TYR A 107 0.58 3.21 -12.23
N LEU A 108 -0.59 2.67 -12.61
CA LEU A 108 -0.70 1.67 -13.68
C LEU A 108 -0.19 2.22 -15.02
N ILE A 109 -0.54 3.46 -15.37
CA ILE A 109 -0.06 4.12 -16.59
C ILE A 109 1.46 4.29 -16.55
N LEU A 110 2.01 4.82 -15.44
CA LEU A 110 3.47 4.98 -15.30
C LEU A 110 4.22 3.66 -15.42
N ASN A 111 3.66 2.59 -14.85
CA ASN A 111 4.23 1.25 -14.93
C ASN A 111 4.18 0.71 -16.36
N TYR A 112 3.04 0.85 -17.05
CA TYR A 112 2.87 0.45 -18.45
C TYR A 112 3.83 1.18 -19.39
N LEU A 113 4.08 2.47 -19.15
CA LEU A 113 5.01 3.28 -19.92
C LEU A 113 6.49 3.03 -19.56
N GLY A 114 6.79 2.20 -18.56
CA GLY A 114 8.16 1.86 -18.16
C GLY A 114 8.95 3.01 -17.53
N VAL A 115 8.25 4.06 -17.06
CA VAL A 115 8.85 5.30 -16.51
C VAL A 115 9.24 5.12 -15.03
N VAL A 116 8.73 4.08 -14.36
CA VAL A 116 9.06 3.75 -12.98
C VAL A 116 10.45 3.10 -12.90
N LYS A 117 11.49 3.92 -13.07
CA LYS A 117 12.89 3.57 -12.84
C LYS A 117 13.46 4.48 -11.77
N LEU A 118 13.08 4.21 -10.53
CA LEU A 118 13.61 4.93 -9.38
C LEU A 118 14.97 4.35 -9.04
N HIS A 119 15.99 5.22 -9.00
CA HIS A 119 17.29 4.86 -8.48
C HIS A 119 17.29 5.08 -6.96
N PRO A 120 17.81 4.13 -6.16
CA PRO A 120 17.91 4.30 -4.72
C PRO A 120 18.80 5.50 -4.38
N SER A 121 18.21 6.53 -3.80
CA SER A 121 18.87 7.76 -3.36
C SER A 121 18.21 8.21 -2.06
N THR A 122 18.88 9.04 -1.27
CA THR A 122 18.29 9.55 -0.02
C THR A 122 16.96 10.26 -0.28
N ALA A 123 16.85 11.03 -1.38
CA ALA A 123 15.63 11.73 -1.76
C ALA A 123 14.50 10.75 -2.14
N THR A 124 14.80 9.75 -2.97
CA THR A 124 13.80 8.74 -3.37
C THR A 124 13.35 7.86 -2.20
N MET A 125 14.22 7.58 -1.24
CA MET A 125 13.84 6.90 0.01
C MET A 125 12.90 7.74 0.88
N ILE A 126 13.15 9.04 1.04
CA ILE A 126 12.28 9.93 1.84
C ILE A 126 10.91 10.10 1.18
N VAL A 127 10.86 10.25 -0.15
CA VAL A 127 9.60 10.56 -0.86
C VAL A 127 8.78 9.31 -1.18
N GLY A 128 9.42 8.20 -1.53
CA GLY A 128 8.72 7.04 -2.10
C GLY A 128 9.22 5.67 -1.63
N GLY A 129 10.26 5.60 -0.79
CA GLY A 129 10.78 4.33 -0.28
C GLY A 129 11.74 3.57 -1.20
N GLY A 130 12.18 4.21 -2.29
CA GLY A 130 13.14 3.64 -3.25
C GLY A 130 12.49 3.02 -4.47
#